data_AF-A0A520KWK8-F1
#
_entry.id   AF-A0A520KWK8-F1
#
_cell.length_a   1.000
_cell.length_b   1.000
_cell.length_c   1.000
_cell.angle_alpha   90.00
_cell.angle_beta   90.00
_cell.angle_gamma   90.00
#
_symmetry.space_group_name_H-M   'P 1'
#
loop_
_entity.id
_entity.type
_entity.pdbx_description
1 polymer ?
#
loop_
_entity_poly.entity_id
_entity_poly.type
_entity_poly.pdbx_seq_one_letter_code
_entity_poly.pdbx_strand_id
1 'polypeptide(L)'
;MSMEFKLKEIPFVRPHDLYVAIRGEECPFLLESLGKKDRKARFTFLGCDPAAVIEIDQKGTEVKVLRDVGLEEERIREENPFDALEEIFKDLTFETKNPFGEKAFLGGLLGIFNYDAVYPAWLKKGRCTWNLRSILLL
;
A
#
# COMPACT_ATOMS: atom_id res chain seq x y z
N MET A 1 -9.25 6.96 -15.08
CA MET A 1 -8.09 6.71 -15.98
C MET A 1 -7.97 5.20 -16.16
N SER A 2 -8.04 4.65 -17.38
CA SER A 2 -7.81 3.20 -17.57
C SER A 2 -6.30 2.93 -17.50
N MET A 3 -5.84 2.28 -16.44
CA MET A 3 -4.44 1.90 -16.29
C MET A 3 -4.18 0.65 -17.16
N GLU A 4 -3.27 0.76 -18.14
CA GLU A 4 -2.92 -0.35 -19.03
C GLU A 4 -1.90 -1.27 -18.32
N PHE A 5 -2.37 -2.43 -17.84
CA PHE A 5 -1.50 -3.42 -17.21
C PHE A 5 -0.78 -4.27 -18.26
N LYS A 6 0.55 -4.28 -18.21
CA LYS A 6 1.37 -5.19 -19.02
C LYS A 6 1.71 -6.42 -18.20
N LEU A 7 1.25 -7.58 -18.67
CA LEU A 7 1.61 -8.85 -18.05
C LEU A 7 2.73 -9.53 -18.85
N LYS A 8 3.77 -9.96 -18.14
CA LYS A 8 4.86 -10.77 -18.71
C LYS A 8 5.22 -11.89 -17.75
N GLU A 9 5.16 -13.12 -18.23
CA GLU A 9 5.66 -14.27 -17.50
C GLU A 9 7.19 -14.29 -17.53
N ILE A 10 7.80 -14.63 -16.39
CA ILE A 10 9.25 -14.74 -16.22
C ILE A 10 9.58 -16.15 -15.74
N PRO A 11 10.78 -16.68 -16.05
CA PRO A 11 11.22 -17.95 -15.48
C PRO A 11 11.25 -17.86 -13.95
N PHE A 12 11.06 -19.01 -13.29
CA PHE A 12 11.04 -19.06 -11.84
C PHE A 12 12.38 -18.56 -11.26
N VAL A 13 12.26 -17.62 -10.32
CA VAL A 13 13.36 -17.11 -9.48
C VAL A 13 12.91 -17.21 -8.04
N ARG A 14 13.82 -17.53 -7.11
CA ARG A 14 13.47 -17.56 -5.68
C ARG A 14 13.11 -16.14 -5.22
N PRO A 15 12.00 -15.95 -4.48
CA PRO A 15 11.57 -14.61 -4.08
C PRO A 15 12.64 -13.78 -3.36
N HIS A 16 13.43 -14.42 -2.50
CA HIS A 16 14.56 -13.78 -1.83
C HIS A 16 15.59 -13.21 -2.80
N ASP A 17 15.97 -13.95 -3.84
CA ASP A 17 16.97 -13.48 -4.81
C ASP A 17 16.44 -12.29 -5.61
N LEU A 18 15.14 -12.30 -5.92
CA LEU A 18 14.47 -11.19 -6.60
C LEU A 18 14.39 -9.95 -5.70
N TYR A 19 14.11 -10.12 -4.40
CA TYR A 19 14.14 -9.01 -3.44
C TYR A 19 15.55 -8.41 -3.32
N VAL A 20 16.59 -9.23 -3.28
CA VAL A 20 17.99 -8.74 -3.27
C VAL A 20 18.30 -7.91 -4.52
N ALA A 21 17.68 -8.19 -5.67
CA ALA A 21 17.87 -7.39 -6.88
C ALA A 21 17.21 -6.00 -6.79
N ILE A 22 16.06 -5.88 -6.12
CA ILE A 22 15.29 -4.62 -6.06
C ILE A 22 15.47 -3.83 -4.74
N ARG A 23 16.19 -4.37 -3.75
CA ARG A 23 16.34 -3.76 -2.41
C ARG A 23 16.97 -2.35 -2.40
N GLY A 24 17.57 -1.93 -3.52
CA GLY A 24 18.18 -0.61 -3.67
C GLY A 24 17.23 0.45 -4.23
N GLU A 25 16.06 0.04 -4.74
CA GLU A 25 15.03 0.91 -5.28
C GLU A 25 14.23 1.60 -4.16
N GLU A 26 13.33 2.51 -4.51
CA GLU A 26 12.53 3.23 -3.52
C GLU A 26 11.47 2.31 -2.89
N CYS A 27 11.40 2.32 -1.56
CA CYS A 27 10.41 1.59 -0.77
C CYS A 27 10.18 0.11 -1.19
N PRO A 28 11.22 -0.73 -1.18
CA PRO A 28 11.10 -2.12 -1.63
C PRO A 28 10.40 -2.97 -0.56
N PHE A 29 9.47 -3.83 -0.98
CA PHE A 29 8.75 -4.73 -0.10
C PHE A 29 8.72 -6.17 -0.64
N LEU A 30 8.58 -7.12 0.29
CA LEU A 30 8.36 -8.54 0.02
C LEU A 30 7.28 -9.05 0.97
N LEU A 31 6.17 -9.56 0.41
CA LEU A 31 5.10 -10.23 1.14
C LEU A 31 5.09 -11.70 0.77
N GLU A 32 5.66 -12.52 1.64
CA GLU A 32 5.64 -13.97 1.50
C GLU A 32 4.49 -14.57 2.34
N SER A 33 3.61 -15.31 1.69
CA SER A 33 2.60 -16.10 2.41
C SER A 33 3.24 -17.38 2.94
N LEU A 34 3.42 -17.53 4.25
CA LEU A 34 3.83 -18.81 4.82
C LEU A 34 2.63 -19.75 4.94
N GLY A 35 2.62 -20.77 4.10
CA GLY A 35 1.63 -21.84 4.17
C GLY A 35 1.78 -22.71 5.42
N LYS A 36 0.68 -23.13 6.04
CA LYS A 36 0.72 -24.27 6.97
C LYS A 36 1.12 -25.53 6.20
N LYS A 37 1.69 -26.55 6.88
CA LYS A 37 2.20 -27.81 6.29
C LYS A 37 1.33 -28.44 5.18
N ASP A 38 0.00 -28.26 5.23
CA ASP A 38 -0.97 -28.82 4.27
C ASP A 38 -1.53 -27.83 3.22
N ARG A 39 -1.10 -26.56 3.21
CA ARG A 39 -1.45 -25.58 2.17
C ARG A 39 -0.21 -24.85 1.69
N LYS A 40 0.14 -25.04 0.42
CA LYS A 40 1.18 -24.22 -0.23
C LYS A 40 0.81 -22.74 -0.13
N ALA A 41 1.81 -21.91 0.13
CA ALA A 41 1.78 -20.48 -0.12
C ALA A 41 1.18 -20.23 -1.52
N ARG A 42 0.13 -19.43 -1.63
CA ARG A 42 -0.56 -19.24 -2.91
C ARG A 42 0.12 -18.18 -3.77
N PHE A 43 0.67 -17.14 -3.15
CA PHE A 43 1.36 -16.05 -3.83
C PHE A 43 2.46 -15.46 -2.94
N THR A 44 3.48 -14.92 -3.60
CA THR A 44 4.46 -14.01 -3.00
C THR A 44 4.42 -12.73 -3.80
N PHE A 45 4.30 -11.58 -3.14
CA PHE A 45 4.26 -10.28 -3.78
C PHE A 45 5.55 -9.53 -3.50
N LEU A 46 6.07 -8.88 -4.53
CA LEU A 46 7.29 -8.11 -4.48
C LEU A 46 7.05 -6.83 -5.27
N GLY A 47 7.52 -5.70 -4.75
CA GLY A 47 7.42 -4.42 -5.43
C GLY A 47 8.38 -3.40 -4.86
N CYS A 48 8.57 -2.34 -5.62
CA CYS A 48 9.34 -1.13 -5.31
C CYS A 48 8.79 0.00 -6.17
N ASP A 49 9.32 1.21 -5.99
CA ASP A 49 8.97 2.40 -6.76
C ASP A 49 7.46 2.71 -6.74
N PRO A 50 6.91 3.06 -5.56
CA PRO A 50 5.50 3.39 -5.45
C PRO A 50 5.14 4.61 -6.30
N ALA A 51 3.89 4.70 -6.71
CA ALA A 51 3.34 5.89 -7.37
C ALA A 51 3.12 7.04 -6.40
N ALA A 52 2.74 6.72 -5.16
CA ALA A 52 2.58 7.69 -4.10
C ALA A 52 2.94 7.07 -2.74
N VAL A 53 3.37 7.93 -1.82
CA VAL A 53 3.66 7.58 -0.44
C VAL A 53 2.73 8.38 0.45
N ILE A 54 1.95 7.67 1.26
CA ILE A 54 1.06 8.26 2.25
C ILE A 54 1.70 8.10 3.62
N GLU A 55 1.91 9.21 4.33
CA GLU A 55 2.46 9.25 5.68
C GLU A 55 1.43 9.80 6.66
N ILE A 56 1.18 9.07 7.74
CA ILE A 56 0.18 9.46 8.75
C ILE A 56 0.87 9.79 10.07
N ASP A 57 0.68 11.01 10.55
CA ASP A 57 1.23 11.54 11.81
C ASP A 57 0.17 12.30 12.65
N GLN A 58 0.59 12.94 13.75
CA GLN A 58 -0.29 13.75 14.62
C GLN A 58 -1.02 14.89 13.93
N LYS A 59 -0.39 15.43 12.89
CA LYS A 59 -0.83 16.62 12.18
C LYS A 59 -1.68 16.23 10.96
N GLY A 60 -2.04 14.95 10.83
CA GLY A 60 -2.89 14.42 9.78
C GLY A 60 -2.16 13.46 8.84
N THR A 61 -2.73 13.30 7.66
CA THR A 61 -2.25 12.42 6.60
C THR A 61 -1.63 13.26 5.47
N GLU A 62 -0.38 12.98 5.13
CA GLU A 62 0.36 13.62 4.05
C GLU A 62 0.48 12.66 2.87
N VAL A 63 0.08 13.12 1.69
CA VAL A 63 0.16 12.38 0.43
C VAL A 63 1.29 12.97 -0.41
N LYS A 64 2.31 12.16 -0.71
CA LYS A 64 3.43 12.52 -1.59
C LYS A 64 3.29 11.75 -2.89
N VAL A 65 3.15 12.45 -4.00
CA VAL A 65 2.94 11.84 -5.31
C VAL A 65 4.27 11.78 -6.03
N LEU A 66 4.78 10.57 -6.23
CA LEU A 66 6.06 10.34 -6.93
C LEU A 66 5.86 10.18 -8.43
N ARG A 67 4.68 9.72 -8.85
CA ARG A 67 4.28 9.52 -10.25
C ARG A 67 2.82 9.89 -10.43
N ASP A 68 2.49 10.48 -11.58
CA ASP A 68 1.11 10.86 -11.89
C ASP A 68 0.21 9.62 -12.01
N VAL A 69 -0.63 9.43 -11.00
CA VAL A 69 -1.65 8.36 -10.92
C VAL A 69 -3.05 8.93 -10.67
N GLY A 70 -3.25 10.23 -10.93
CA GLY A 70 -4.50 10.92 -10.61
C GLY A 70 -4.70 11.16 -9.11
N LEU A 71 -3.60 11.20 -8.35
CA LEU A 71 -3.57 11.70 -6.99
C LEU A 71 -2.92 13.08 -6.96
N GLU A 72 -3.37 13.92 -6.04
CA GLU A 72 -2.77 15.22 -5.78
C GLU A 72 -1.89 15.17 -4.53
N GLU A 73 -0.82 15.97 -4.51
CA GLU A 73 -0.06 16.18 -3.29
C GLU A 73 -0.87 17.03 -2.33
N GLU A 74 -1.24 16.46 -1.18
CA GLU A 74 -2.08 17.15 -0.22
C GLU A 74 -1.78 16.75 1.23
N ARG A 75 -2.30 17.55 2.15
CA ARG A 75 -2.29 17.25 3.58
C ARG A 75 -3.71 17.29 4.14
N ILE A 76 -4.24 16.11 4.41
CA ILE A 76 -5.56 15.90 4.99
C ILE A 76 -5.46 16.01 6.51
N ARG A 77 -6.31 16.85 7.12
CA ARG A 77 -6.29 17.13 8.57
C ARG A 77 -7.28 16.28 9.37
N GLU A 78 -7.75 15.19 8.80
CA GLU A 78 -8.61 14.21 9.47
C GLU A 78 -7.81 13.47 10.56
N GLU A 79 -8.42 13.31 11.74
CA GLU A 79 -7.79 12.69 12.91
C GLU A 79 -7.79 11.16 12.81
N ASN A 80 -8.80 10.61 12.13
CA ASN A 80 -8.91 9.18 11.87
C ASN A 80 -8.17 8.80 10.58
N PRO A 81 -7.10 7.99 10.66
CA PRO A 81 -6.34 7.60 9.48
C PRO A 81 -7.17 6.84 8.44
N PHE A 82 -8.19 6.08 8.86
CA PHE A 82 -9.01 5.31 7.92
C PHE A 82 -9.99 6.20 7.15
N ASP A 83 -10.52 7.24 7.79
CA ASP A 83 -11.41 8.21 7.14
C ASP A 83 -10.61 9.08 6.15
N ALA A 84 -9.38 9.47 6.53
CA ALA A 84 -8.45 10.15 5.63
C ALA A 84 -8.12 9.31 4.39
N LEU A 85 -7.90 8.01 4.56
CA LEU A 85 -7.67 7.09 3.43
C LEU A 85 -8.92 6.95 2.56
N GLU A 86 -10.10 6.86 3.15
CA GLU A 86 -11.35 6.82 2.38
C GLU A 86 -11.51 8.06 1.49
N GLU A 87 -11.13 9.24 2.01
CA GLU A 87 -11.11 10.49 1.23
C GLU A 87 -10.12 10.41 0.05
N ILE A 88 -8.87 9.96 0.29
CA ILE A 88 -7.84 9.80 -0.75
C ILE A 88 -8.30 8.84 -1.86
N PHE A 89 -8.92 7.71 -1.48
CA PHE A 89 -9.32 6.68 -2.43
C PHE A 89 -10.68 6.91 -3.08
N LYS A 90 -11.44 7.90 -2.63
CA LYS A 90 -12.82 8.14 -3.08
C LYS A 90 -12.89 8.36 -4.59
N ASP A 91 -11.93 9.08 -5.15
CA ASP A 91 -11.88 9.44 -6.56
C ASP A 91 -11.03 8.45 -7.39
N LEU A 92 -10.34 7.51 -6.72
CA LEU A 92 -9.55 6.47 -7.36
C LEU A 92 -10.42 5.26 -7.71
N THR A 93 -10.97 5.26 -8.93
CA THR A 93 -11.67 4.09 -9.46
C THR A 93 -10.75 3.27 -10.37
N PHE A 94 -10.37 2.07 -9.92
CA PHE A 94 -9.61 1.10 -10.71
C PHE A 94 -10.54 0.03 -11.29
N GLU A 95 -11.11 0.29 -12.47
CA GLU A 95 -11.84 -0.75 -13.20
C GLU A 95 -10.85 -1.67 -13.92
N THR A 96 -10.40 -2.74 -13.27
CA THR A 96 -9.55 -3.75 -13.92
C THR A 96 -9.99 -5.15 -13.51
N LYS A 97 -10.28 -5.99 -14.52
CA LYS A 97 -10.51 -7.42 -14.29
C LYS A 97 -9.18 -8.09 -13.94
N ASN A 98 -9.14 -8.71 -12.77
CA ASN A 98 -7.93 -9.35 -12.29
C ASN A 98 -7.68 -10.70 -13.01
N PRO A 99 -6.61 -10.85 -13.82
CA PRO A 99 -6.35 -12.09 -14.55
C PRO A 99 -5.94 -13.26 -13.65
N PHE A 100 -5.53 -12.99 -12.40
CA PHE A 100 -5.14 -14.00 -11.41
C PHE A 100 -6.26 -14.34 -10.42
N GLY A 101 -7.47 -13.83 -10.67
CA GLY A 101 -8.65 -13.96 -9.83
C GLY A 101 -8.78 -12.82 -8.83
N GLU A 102 -10.02 -12.54 -8.39
CA GLU A 102 -10.39 -11.36 -7.58
C GLU A 102 -9.59 -11.18 -6.28
N LYS A 103 -8.93 -12.24 -5.79
CA LYS A 103 -8.19 -12.25 -4.52
C LYS A 103 -6.68 -12.03 -4.66
N ALA A 104 -6.15 -11.93 -5.88
CA ALA A 104 -4.74 -11.68 -6.10
C ALA A 104 -4.46 -10.16 -6.02
N PHE A 105 -3.35 -9.78 -5.39
CA PHE A 105 -2.93 -8.38 -5.35
C PHE A 105 -2.32 -7.98 -6.71
N LEU A 106 -2.82 -6.91 -7.33
CA LEU A 106 -2.36 -6.39 -8.63
C LEU A 106 -1.72 -4.99 -8.55
N GLY A 107 -1.61 -4.46 -7.34
CA GLY A 107 -1.34 -3.05 -7.09
C GLY A 107 -2.43 -2.44 -6.21
N GLY A 108 -2.12 -1.29 -5.62
CA GLY A 108 -2.94 -0.63 -4.62
C GLY A 108 -2.20 -0.48 -3.31
N LEU A 109 -2.97 -0.22 -2.26
CA LEU A 109 -2.44 0.22 -0.99
C LEU A 109 -1.69 -0.87 -0.22
N LEU A 110 -0.41 -0.65 0.06
CA LEU A 110 0.40 -1.53 0.89
C LEU A 110 1.24 -0.75 1.88
N GLY A 111 1.19 -1.12 3.16
CA GLY A 111 2.04 -0.48 4.14
C GLY A 111 1.84 -1.02 5.54
N ILE A 112 2.33 -0.24 6.49
CA ILE A 112 2.27 -0.60 7.91
C ILE A 112 1.34 0.37 8.62
N PHE A 113 0.35 -0.17 9.32
CA PHE A 113 -0.40 0.56 10.33
C PHE A 113 0.20 0.27 11.69
N ASN A 114 0.69 1.31 12.36
CA ASN A 114 1.12 1.18 13.74
C ASN A 114 -0.09 0.92 14.65
N TYR A 115 0.14 0.23 15.77
CA TYR A 115 -0.93 -0.12 16.72
C TYR A 115 -1.74 1.11 17.15
N ASP A 116 -1.08 2.25 17.31
CA ASP A 116 -1.72 3.48 17.77
C ASP A 116 -2.71 4.08 16.76
N ALA A 117 -2.62 3.70 15.48
CA ALA A 117 -3.57 4.13 14.45
C ALA A 117 -5.01 3.66 14.75
N VAL A 118 -5.17 2.64 15.59
CA VAL A 118 -6.48 2.10 16.00
C VAL A 118 -7.19 3.00 17.02
N TYR A 119 -6.47 3.78 17.83
CA TYR A 119 -7.07 4.61 18.88
C TYR A 119 -8.09 5.63 18.36
N PRO A 120 -7.75 6.51 17.40
CA PRO A 120 -8.73 7.46 16.85
C PRO A 120 -9.93 6.76 16.20
N ALA A 121 -9.70 5.64 15.50
CA ALA A 121 -10.75 4.86 14.84
C ALA A 121 -11.75 4.25 15.85
N TRP A 122 -11.25 3.77 16.99
CA TRP A 122 -12.07 3.11 18.00
C TRP A 122 -12.77 4.09 18.95
N LEU A 123 -12.10 5.16 19.34
CA LEU A 123 -12.61 6.08 20.36
C LEU A 123 -13.65 7.08 19.84
N LYS A 124 -13.80 7.24 18.50
CA LYS A 124 -14.67 8.25 17.87
C LYS A 124 -14.56 9.64 18.52
N LYS A 125 -13.39 9.97 19.08
CA LYS A 125 -13.08 11.22 19.79
C LYS A 125 -11.57 11.47 19.83
N GLY A 126 -11.17 12.60 19.24
CA GLY A 126 -10.21 13.57 19.80
C GLY A 126 -8.72 13.34 19.56
N ARG A 127 -8.13 14.24 18.77
CA ARG A 127 -6.71 14.60 18.59
C ARG A 127 -5.68 13.53 18.93
N CYS A 128 -5.17 12.90 17.88
CA CYS A 128 -3.95 12.10 17.92
C CYS A 128 -2.73 12.96 18.27
N THR A 129 -2.12 12.67 19.41
CA THR A 129 -0.86 13.30 19.87
C THR A 129 0.35 12.37 19.67
N TRP A 130 0.32 11.43 18.69
CA TRP A 130 1.33 10.43 18.26
C TRP A 130 2.29 10.71 17.07
N ASN A 131 3.62 10.84 17.24
CA ASN A 131 4.59 11.08 16.14
C ASN A 131 4.76 9.79 15.34
N LEU A 132 3.78 9.51 14.48
CA LEU A 132 3.63 8.29 13.71
C LEU A 132 4.24 8.51 12.32
N ARG A 133 5.02 7.54 11.85
CA ARG A 133 5.42 7.43 10.45
C ARG A 133 4.88 6.08 9.97
N SER A 134 3.68 6.10 9.44
CA SER A 134 3.10 4.95 8.75
C SER A 134 3.38 5.16 7.28
N ILE A 135 4.30 4.40 6.67
CA ILE A 135 4.56 4.47 5.23
C ILE A 135 3.58 3.53 4.54
N LEU A 136 2.84 4.10 3.61
CA LEU A 136 1.80 3.42 2.86
C LEU A 136 2.02 3.71 1.38
N LEU A 137 2.38 2.66 0.66
CA LEU A 137 2.85 2.63 -0.71
C LEU A 137 1.67 2.32 -1.62
N LEU A 138 1.50 3.13 -2.67
CA LEU A 138 0.59 2.86 -3.78
C LEU A 138 1.31 2.33 -5.01
#